data_AF-A0AA94ISP3-F1
#
_entry.id   AF-A0AA94ISP3-F1
#
_cell.length_a   1.000
_cell.length_b   1.000
_cell.length_c   1.000
_cell.angle_alpha   90.00
_cell.angle_beta   90.00
_cell.angle_gamma   90.00
#
_symmetry.space_group_name_H-M   'P 1'
#
loop_
_entity.id
_entity.type
_entity.pdbx_description
1 polymer ?
#
loop_
_entity_poly.entity_id
_entity_poly.type
_entity_poly.pdbx_seq_one_letter_code
_entity_poly.pdbx_strand_id
1 'polypeptide(L)'
;MKKIILSLLLTLSCIAINAQDNNLDYKSRPAFLRSIFNNCKSEIGLSMDAYANLHIVAGKTIAIKGKAPEAYFMIEPDEDDVCDKSYKVYNAHFNGVSVQYSTYAYADVLSLTINKEDYHINEYDGACDSHIKNLRHQYKKTKTGEILTLTCTKDIPLFSDNSNRRIILKKGSVLTFNVKK
;
A
#
# COMPACT_ATOMS: atom_id res chain seq x y z
N MET A 1 -55.93 -1.92 45.46
CA MET A 1 -55.24 -3.23 45.52
C MET A 1 -54.73 -3.59 44.12
N LYS A 2 -53.50 -4.13 44.05
CA LYS A 2 -52.68 -4.46 42.85
C LYS A 2 -51.97 -3.26 42.21
N LYS A 3 -50.67 -3.27 41.90
CA LYS A 3 -49.47 -4.06 42.29
C LYS A 3 -48.32 -3.43 41.46
N ILE A 4 -47.15 -3.26 42.10
CA ILE A 4 -45.82 -3.61 41.57
C ILE A 4 -45.09 -2.64 40.62
N ILE A 5 -43.87 -2.35 41.10
CA ILE A 5 -42.67 -1.74 40.55
C ILE A 5 -42.26 -2.36 39.19
N LEU A 6 -41.83 -1.54 38.24
CA LEU A 6 -40.89 -1.91 37.17
C LEU A 6 -39.91 -0.72 37.02
N SER A 7 -38.76 -0.74 37.71
CA SER A 7 -37.46 -1.21 37.16
C SER A 7 -37.14 -0.43 35.86
N LEU A 8 -36.41 0.69 35.96
CA LEU A 8 -34.94 0.75 35.92
C LEU A 8 -34.35 0.04 34.69
N LEU A 9 -34.49 0.64 33.50
CA LEU A 9 -33.74 0.27 32.30
C LEU A 9 -33.86 1.40 31.25
N LEU A 10 -33.22 2.54 31.52
CA LEU A 10 -32.98 3.55 30.48
C LEU A 10 -31.61 4.22 30.65
N THR A 11 -30.59 3.41 30.93
CA THR A 11 -29.19 3.83 30.94
C THR A 11 -28.34 2.76 30.27
N LEU A 12 -28.60 2.45 28.99
CA LEU A 12 -27.68 1.64 28.20
C LEU A 12 -27.78 1.90 26.69
N SER A 13 -28.15 3.11 26.26
CA SER A 13 -28.12 3.51 24.85
C SER A 13 -27.06 4.59 24.63
N CYS A 14 -25.79 4.21 24.75
CA CYS A 14 -24.62 4.86 24.13
C CYS A 14 -23.35 4.07 24.48
N ILE A 15 -23.41 2.73 24.38
CA ILE A 15 -22.17 1.97 24.25
C ILE A 15 -21.75 2.14 22.80
N ALA A 16 -20.56 2.71 22.63
CA ALA A 16 -19.95 3.09 21.38
C ALA A 16 -20.18 2.05 20.27
N ILE A 17 -20.86 2.47 19.19
CA ILE A 17 -20.64 1.85 17.89
C ILE A 17 -19.28 2.35 17.40
N ASN A 18 -18.20 1.91 18.06
CA ASN A 18 -16.98 1.65 17.33
C ASN A 18 -17.26 0.34 16.62
N ALA A 19 -17.94 0.42 15.48
CA ALA A 19 -17.90 -0.65 14.51
C ALA A 19 -16.42 -0.82 14.19
N GLN A 20 -15.81 -1.82 14.82
CA GLN A 20 -14.55 -2.37 14.38
C GLN A 20 -14.84 -2.74 12.93
N ASP A 21 -14.31 -1.93 12.01
CA ASP A 21 -14.43 -2.13 10.58
C ASP A 21 -13.74 -3.46 10.29
N ASN A 22 -14.51 -4.54 10.41
CA ASN A 22 -14.12 -5.94 10.17
C ASN A 22 -13.89 -6.17 8.67
N ASN A 23 -13.50 -5.12 7.95
CA ASN A 23 -13.15 -5.20 6.57
C ASN A 23 -11.82 -5.96 6.45
N LEU A 24 -11.97 -7.28 6.38
CA LEU A 24 -10.95 -8.25 6.03
C LEU A 24 -10.58 -8.16 4.53
N ASP A 25 -10.95 -7.09 3.81
CA ASP A 25 -10.50 -6.86 2.42
C ASP A 25 -8.98 -7.00 2.28
N TYR A 26 -8.20 -6.65 3.32
CA TYR A 26 -6.75 -6.83 3.33
C TYR A 26 -6.27 -8.29 3.45
N LYS A 27 -7.17 -9.20 3.84
CA LYS A 27 -7.00 -10.67 3.78
C LYS A 27 -7.66 -11.29 2.55
N SER A 28 -8.38 -10.49 1.75
CA SER A 28 -8.93 -10.96 0.49
C SER A 28 -7.81 -11.16 -0.53
N ARG A 29 -8.08 -11.93 -1.59
CA ARG A 29 -7.10 -12.19 -2.64
C ARG A 29 -6.66 -10.86 -3.30
N PRO A 30 -5.38 -10.45 -3.20
CA PRO A 30 -4.95 -9.13 -3.60
C PRO A 30 -5.02 -8.93 -5.10
N ALA A 31 -5.29 -7.70 -5.53
CA ALA A 31 -5.45 -7.41 -6.95
C ALA A 31 -4.15 -7.57 -7.76
N PHE A 32 -2.98 -7.50 -7.13
CA PHE A 32 -1.70 -7.65 -7.81
C PHE A 32 -1.41 -9.06 -8.35
N LEU A 33 -2.16 -10.08 -7.91
CA LEU A 33 -2.15 -11.39 -8.57
C LEU A 33 -2.71 -11.35 -10.00
N ARG A 34 -3.38 -10.26 -10.39
CA ARG A 34 -3.86 -10.01 -11.76
C ARG A 34 -2.80 -9.36 -12.64
N SER A 35 -1.62 -9.04 -12.09
CA SER A 35 -0.53 -8.46 -12.88
C SER A 35 -0.14 -9.38 -14.03
N ILE A 36 0.11 -8.82 -15.21
CA ILE A 36 0.64 -9.58 -16.36
C ILE A 36 2.03 -10.17 -16.09
N PHE A 37 2.71 -9.69 -15.04
CA PHE A 37 4.03 -10.12 -14.61
C PHE A 37 3.99 -11.16 -13.47
N ASN A 38 2.80 -11.54 -12.98
CA ASN A 38 2.66 -12.37 -11.77
C ASN A 38 3.27 -13.78 -11.87
N ASN A 39 3.49 -14.28 -13.08
CA ASN A 39 4.09 -15.60 -13.32
C ASN A 39 5.48 -15.49 -13.97
N CYS A 40 6.10 -14.30 -13.98
CA CYS A 40 7.46 -14.14 -14.47
C CYS A 40 8.43 -14.72 -13.43
N LYS A 41 9.32 -15.62 -13.84
CA LYS A 41 10.39 -16.17 -12.99
C LYS A 41 11.79 -15.69 -13.40
N SER A 42 11.87 -14.85 -14.42
CA SER A 42 13.13 -14.29 -14.89
C SER A 42 13.34 -12.90 -14.32
N GLU A 43 14.60 -12.55 -14.08
CA GLU A 43 15.00 -11.18 -13.80
C GLU A 43 14.72 -10.30 -15.03
N ILE A 44 14.00 -9.20 -14.83
CA ILE A 44 13.66 -8.26 -15.91
C ILE A 44 13.73 -6.84 -15.39
N GLY A 45 14.42 -5.95 -16.10
CA GLY A 45 14.31 -4.50 -15.96
C GLY A 45 13.49 -3.91 -17.11
N LEU A 46 12.45 -3.13 -16.80
CA LEU A 46 11.61 -2.43 -17.79
C LEU A 46 11.55 -0.93 -17.51
N SER A 47 11.46 -0.16 -18.60
CA SER A 47 11.15 1.27 -18.51
C SER A 47 9.72 1.48 -17.99
N MET A 48 9.53 2.55 -17.23
CA MET A 48 8.25 2.89 -16.62
C MET A 48 8.07 4.39 -16.57
N ASP A 49 6.83 4.87 -16.72
CA ASP A 49 6.46 6.21 -16.29
C ASP A 49 5.74 6.13 -14.93
N ALA A 50 6.10 6.99 -13.99
CA ALA A 50 5.41 7.09 -12.71
C ALA A 50 4.77 8.47 -12.52
N TYR A 51 3.58 8.50 -11.95
CA TYR A 51 2.83 9.70 -11.63
C TYR A 51 2.35 9.66 -10.19
N ALA A 52 2.26 10.82 -9.58
CA ALA A 52 1.81 10.94 -8.21
C ALA A 52 0.89 12.13 -7.97
N ASN A 53 0.03 11.95 -6.97
CA ASN A 53 -0.67 13.00 -6.23
C ASN A 53 -0.60 12.58 -4.76
N LEU A 54 0.53 12.84 -4.09
CA LEU A 54 0.77 12.46 -2.69
C LEU A 54 0.57 13.64 -1.76
N HIS A 55 -0.01 13.33 -0.60
CA HIS A 55 -0.15 14.25 0.53
C HIS A 55 0.45 13.56 1.75
N ILE A 56 1.63 14.00 2.17
CA ILE A 56 2.43 13.38 3.23
C ILE A 56 2.54 14.35 4.40
N VAL A 57 2.31 13.87 5.62
CA VAL A 57 2.50 14.65 6.85
C VAL A 57 3.72 14.12 7.59
N ALA A 58 4.77 14.93 7.66
CA ALA A 58 6.06 14.64 8.29
C ALA A 58 6.54 15.87 9.10
N GLY A 59 5.83 16.20 10.18
CA GLY A 59 5.97 17.47 10.91
C GLY A 59 5.41 18.68 10.15
N LYS A 60 5.65 18.74 8.83
CA LYS A 60 5.02 19.63 7.85
C LYS A 60 4.35 18.82 6.73
N THR A 61 3.46 19.45 5.98
CA THR A 61 2.84 18.85 4.80
C THR A 61 3.81 18.90 3.61
N ILE A 62 3.99 17.76 2.96
CA ILE A 62 4.70 17.60 1.70
C ILE A 62 3.68 17.15 0.65
N ALA A 63 3.56 17.90 -0.44
CA ALA A 63 2.67 17.57 -1.54
C ALA A 63 3.49 17.29 -2.81
N ILE A 64 3.27 16.13 -3.41
CA ILE A 64 3.92 15.73 -4.67
C ILE A 64 2.85 15.58 -5.73
N LYS A 65 3.00 16.28 -6.86
CA LYS A 65 2.05 16.20 -7.97
C LYS A 65 2.77 16.17 -9.31
N GLY A 66 2.41 15.22 -10.16
CA GLY A 66 2.89 15.13 -11.53
C GLY A 66 3.71 13.88 -11.79
N LYS A 67 4.53 13.93 -12.85
CA LYS A 67 5.35 12.82 -13.33
C LYS A 67 6.70 12.79 -12.60
N ALA A 68 7.19 11.61 -12.26
CA ALA A 68 8.55 11.41 -11.80
C ALA A 68 9.55 11.66 -12.95
N PRO A 69 10.65 12.40 -12.72
CA PRO A 69 11.76 12.48 -13.67
C PRO A 69 12.40 11.13 -13.98
N GLU A 70 12.45 10.23 -12.99
CA GLU A 70 13.05 8.92 -13.10
C GLU A 70 12.14 7.86 -12.47
N ALA A 71 11.92 6.77 -13.19
CA ALA A 71 11.16 5.63 -12.73
C ALA A 71 11.57 4.37 -13.49
N TYR A 72 11.63 3.24 -12.78
CA TYR A 72 11.98 1.95 -13.35
C TYR A 72 11.25 0.83 -12.62
N PHE A 73 11.03 -0.26 -13.35
CA PHE A 73 10.37 -1.45 -12.86
C PHE A 73 11.32 -2.64 -12.96
N MET A 74 11.36 -3.46 -11.92
CA MET A 74 12.16 -4.68 -11.88
C MET A 74 11.31 -5.87 -11.46
N ILE A 75 11.66 -7.02 -11.99
CA ILE A 75 11.23 -8.32 -11.49
C ILE A 75 12.47 -9.00 -10.94
N GLU A 76 12.42 -9.38 -9.67
CA GLU A 76 13.51 -10.10 -9.00
C GLU A 76 13.01 -11.51 -8.68
N PRO A 77 13.62 -12.57 -9.22
CA PRO A 77 13.28 -13.94 -8.86
C PRO A 77 13.48 -14.19 -7.37
N ASP A 78 12.69 -15.08 -6.80
CA ASP A 78 12.92 -15.61 -5.47
C ASP A 78 13.89 -16.79 -5.57
N GLU A 79 15.15 -16.57 -5.18
CA GLU A 79 16.21 -17.58 -5.29
C GLU A 79 15.97 -18.79 -4.38
N ASP A 80 15.24 -18.58 -3.28
CA ASP A 80 14.91 -19.62 -2.31
C ASP A 80 13.61 -20.37 -2.66
N ASP A 81 12.90 -19.93 -3.73
CA ASP A 81 11.62 -20.48 -4.21
C ASP A 81 10.57 -20.67 -3.09
N VAL A 82 10.61 -19.86 -2.03
CA VAL A 82 9.77 -20.01 -0.82
C VAL A 82 8.28 -19.99 -1.16
N CYS A 83 7.86 -19.03 -2.00
CA CYS A 83 6.48 -18.93 -2.46
C CYS A 83 6.31 -19.22 -3.96
N ASP A 84 7.34 -19.68 -4.66
CA ASP A 84 7.31 -19.91 -6.12
C ASP A 84 6.96 -18.65 -6.94
N LYS A 85 7.16 -17.45 -6.37
CA LYS A 85 6.81 -16.14 -6.94
C LYS A 85 8.03 -15.25 -7.05
N SER A 86 7.95 -14.24 -7.91
CA SER A 86 8.96 -13.19 -8.01
C SER A 86 8.48 -11.91 -7.33
N TYR A 87 9.44 -11.12 -6.86
CA TYR A 87 9.21 -9.75 -6.45
C TYR A 87 8.93 -8.90 -7.69
N LYS A 88 7.98 -7.99 -7.59
CA LYS A 88 7.70 -6.95 -8.59
C LYS A 88 7.97 -5.61 -7.92
N VAL A 89 9.06 -4.94 -8.29
CA VAL A 89 9.58 -3.76 -7.62
C VAL A 89 9.40 -2.53 -8.51
N TYR A 90 8.69 -1.54 -8.01
CA TYR A 90 8.37 -0.29 -8.67
C TYR A 90 9.13 0.84 -7.98
N ASN A 91 10.08 1.46 -8.66
CA ASN A 91 10.86 2.58 -8.14
C ASN A 91 10.52 3.86 -8.89
N ALA A 92 10.33 4.96 -8.17
CA ALA A 92 10.12 6.27 -8.73
C ALA A 92 10.76 7.36 -7.87
N HIS A 93 11.46 8.29 -8.50
CA HIS A 93 12.06 9.43 -7.83
C HIS A 93 11.30 10.71 -8.19
N PHE A 94 10.66 11.33 -7.20
CA PHE A 94 10.05 12.66 -7.32
C PHE A 94 10.93 13.70 -6.63
N ASN A 95 10.70 14.99 -6.91
CA ASN A 95 11.45 16.06 -6.27
C ASN A 95 11.32 16.00 -4.74
N GLY A 96 12.37 15.56 -4.05
CA GLY A 96 12.46 15.44 -2.60
C GLY A 96 11.84 14.18 -1.97
N VAL A 97 11.27 13.27 -2.77
CA VAL A 97 10.67 12.01 -2.27
C VAL A 97 10.97 10.87 -3.24
N SER A 98 11.68 9.85 -2.79
CA SER A 98 11.77 8.56 -3.51
C SER A 98 10.67 7.64 -3.02
N VAL A 99 10.10 6.86 -3.93
CA VAL A 99 9.08 5.85 -3.67
C VAL A 99 9.59 4.51 -4.17
N GLN A 100 9.52 3.50 -3.31
CA GLN A 100 9.59 2.11 -3.70
C GLN A 100 8.29 1.42 -3.28
N TYR A 101 7.67 0.72 -4.21
CA TYR A 101 6.56 -0.19 -3.91
C TYR A 101 6.94 -1.57 -4.43
N SER A 102 6.74 -2.62 -3.65
CA SER A 102 7.00 -3.98 -4.10
C SER A 102 5.87 -4.93 -3.73
N THR A 103 5.71 -5.99 -4.51
CA THR A 103 4.75 -7.08 -4.22
C THR A 103 5.40 -8.44 -4.40
N TYR A 104 5.06 -9.37 -3.52
CA TYR A 104 5.52 -10.75 -3.51
C TYR A 104 4.45 -11.65 -2.90
N ALA A 105 4.17 -12.79 -3.53
CA ALA A 105 3.05 -13.67 -3.15
C ALA A 105 1.72 -12.91 -2.97
N TYR A 106 1.20 -12.81 -1.74
CA TYR A 106 -0.01 -12.05 -1.38
C TYR A 106 0.29 -10.79 -0.58
N ALA A 107 1.55 -10.41 -0.47
CA ALA A 107 2.02 -9.30 0.33
C ALA A 107 2.69 -8.19 -0.49
N ASP A 108 2.80 -7.03 0.15
CA ASP A 108 3.37 -5.83 -0.43
C ASP A 108 4.06 -4.92 0.59
N VAL A 109 4.92 -4.06 0.07
CA VAL A 109 5.71 -3.09 0.83
C VAL A 109 5.64 -1.75 0.14
N LEU A 110 5.48 -0.69 0.91
CA LEU A 110 5.58 0.69 0.45
C LEU A 110 6.61 1.42 1.30
N SER A 111 7.64 1.95 0.64
CA SER A 111 8.71 2.73 1.25
C SER A 111 8.79 4.11 0.62
N LEU A 112 8.97 5.13 1.47
CA LEU A 112 9.20 6.52 1.10
C LEU A 112 10.53 6.99 1.71
N THR A 113 11.45 7.46 0.88
CA THR A 113 12.67 8.12 1.35
C THR A 113 12.47 9.64 1.29
N ILE A 114 12.56 10.30 2.44
CA ILE A 114 12.40 11.75 2.57
C ILE A 114 13.56 12.28 3.40
N ASN A 115 14.32 13.25 2.87
CA ASN A 115 15.49 13.82 3.56
C ASN A 115 16.51 12.76 4.03
N LYS A 116 16.75 11.72 3.22
CA LYS A 116 17.64 10.57 3.52
C LYS A 116 17.18 9.69 4.68
N GLU A 117 15.93 9.80 5.11
CA GLU A 117 15.33 8.89 6.07
C GLU A 117 14.25 8.06 5.35
N ASP A 118 14.30 6.75 5.59
CA ASP A 118 13.36 5.78 5.01
C ASP A 118 12.20 5.53 5.95
N TYR A 119 10.99 5.59 5.40
CA TYR A 119 9.75 5.30 6.09
C TYR A 119 9.01 4.22 5.33
N HIS A 120 8.58 3.16 5.98
CA HIS A 120 7.91 2.06 5.29
C HIS A 120 6.69 1.53 6.05
N ILE A 121 5.88 0.77 5.31
CA ILE A 121 4.92 -0.18 5.83
C ILE A 121 5.15 -1.49 5.06
N ASN A 122 5.28 -2.59 5.79
CA ASN A 122 5.76 -3.86 5.27
C ASN A 122 4.84 -4.98 5.74
N GLU A 123 4.26 -5.72 4.79
CA GLU A 123 3.45 -6.92 5.07
C GLU A 123 4.17 -8.21 4.63
N TYR A 124 5.45 -8.15 4.24
CA TYR A 124 6.30 -9.32 4.11
C TYR A 124 6.56 -9.91 5.50
N ASP A 125 5.77 -10.90 5.85
CA ASP A 125 5.99 -11.79 6.98
C ASP A 125 6.36 -13.20 6.50
N GLY A 126 6.53 -14.15 7.42
CA GLY A 126 6.88 -15.53 7.06
C GLY A 126 5.84 -16.26 6.20
N ALA A 127 4.58 -15.78 6.16
CA ALA A 127 3.50 -16.38 5.37
C ALA A 127 3.25 -15.63 4.05
N CYS A 128 3.59 -14.34 3.99
CA CYS A 128 3.31 -13.43 2.89
C CYS A 128 1.85 -13.52 2.40
N ASP A 129 0.90 -13.60 3.33
CA ASP A 129 -0.52 -13.90 3.08
C ASP A 129 -1.46 -12.68 3.24
N SER A 130 -0.89 -11.50 3.48
CA SER A 130 -1.62 -10.25 3.74
C SER A 130 -0.99 -9.06 3.03
N HIS A 131 -1.80 -8.05 2.72
CA HIS A 131 -1.36 -6.84 2.02
C HIS A 131 -1.77 -5.56 2.77
N ILE A 132 -1.13 -4.44 2.42
CA ILE A 132 -1.19 -3.18 3.16
C ILE A 132 -2.65 -2.73 3.28
N LYS A 133 -3.13 -2.70 4.52
CA LYS A 133 -4.50 -2.26 4.80
C LYS A 133 -4.71 -0.82 4.33
N ASN A 134 -5.86 -0.58 3.70
CA ASN A 134 -6.29 0.70 3.14
C ASN A 134 -5.51 1.19 1.89
N LEU A 135 -4.57 0.40 1.36
CA LEU A 135 -3.96 0.66 0.06
C LEU A 135 -4.70 -0.13 -1.02
N ARG A 136 -5.49 0.56 -1.85
CA ARG A 136 -6.24 -0.11 -2.92
C ARG A 136 -5.36 -0.25 -4.16
N HIS A 137 -5.27 -1.47 -4.65
CA HIS A 137 -4.57 -1.88 -5.86
C HIS A 137 -5.52 -1.95 -7.05
N GLN A 138 -5.17 -1.31 -8.17
CA GLN A 138 -5.90 -1.43 -9.44
C GLN A 138 -4.92 -1.70 -10.58
N TYR A 139 -5.12 -2.83 -11.25
CA TYR A 139 -4.31 -3.25 -12.38
C TYR A 139 -5.11 -3.13 -13.67
N LYS A 140 -4.48 -2.57 -14.71
CA LYS A 140 -5.04 -2.47 -16.05
C LYS A 140 -3.99 -2.84 -17.08
N LYS A 141 -4.24 -3.94 -17.80
CA LYS A 141 -3.44 -4.30 -18.99
C LYS A 141 -3.60 -3.23 -20.06
N THR A 142 -2.50 -2.87 -20.71
CA THR A 142 -2.46 -1.96 -21.86
C THR A 142 -1.96 -2.70 -23.10
N LYS A 143 -1.91 -2.01 -24.25
CA LYS A 143 -1.32 -2.58 -25.48
C LYS A 143 0.20 -2.82 -25.34
N THR A 144 0.86 -2.05 -24.49
CA THR A 144 2.33 -1.98 -24.39
C THR A 144 2.82 -2.35 -22.99
N GLY A 145 2.01 -3.03 -22.17
CA GLY A 145 2.37 -3.36 -20.79
C GLY A 145 1.20 -3.29 -19.82
N GLU A 146 1.39 -2.62 -18.69
CA GLU A 146 0.46 -2.62 -17.56
C GLU A 146 0.52 -1.31 -16.77
N ILE A 147 -0.65 -0.88 -16.31
CA ILE A 147 -0.78 0.22 -15.36
C ILE A 147 -1.19 -0.35 -14.00
N LEU A 148 -0.42 0.00 -12.98
CA LEU A 148 -0.76 -0.16 -11.57
C LEU A 148 -1.13 1.21 -10.99
N THR A 149 -2.31 1.31 -10.38
CA THR A 149 -2.72 2.48 -9.58
C THR A 149 -2.89 2.06 -8.12
N LEU A 150 -2.18 2.77 -7.23
CA LEU A 150 -2.32 2.65 -5.78
C LEU A 150 -3.12 3.84 -5.27
N THR A 151 -4.14 3.59 -4.45
CA THR A 151 -4.94 4.65 -3.82
C THR A 151 -5.05 4.45 -2.33
N CYS A 152 -4.65 5.44 -1.54
CA CYS A 152 -4.87 5.45 -0.09
C CYS A 152 -6.36 5.71 0.19
N THR A 153 -7.08 4.68 0.64
CA THR A 153 -8.52 4.78 0.95
C THR A 153 -8.79 5.35 2.34
N LYS A 154 -7.80 5.24 3.24
CA LYS A 154 -7.68 5.92 4.53
C LYS A 154 -6.25 6.44 4.69
N ASP A 155 -5.98 7.14 5.79
CA ASP A 155 -4.62 7.52 6.15
C ASP A 155 -3.79 6.26 6.45
N ILE A 156 -2.55 6.22 5.96
CA ILE A 156 -1.62 5.11 6.15
C ILE A 156 -0.39 5.65 6.87
N PRO A 157 -0.07 5.16 8.08
CA PRO A 157 1.20 5.48 8.74
C PRO A 157 2.35 4.69 8.12
N LEU A 158 3.50 5.33 7.95
CA LEU A 158 4.76 4.69 7.61
C LEU A 158 5.78 5.01 8.71
N PHE A 159 6.63 4.04 9.03
CA PHE A 159 7.53 4.05 10.18
C PHE A 159 8.98 4.01 9.75
N SER A 160 9.83 4.70 10.50
CA SER A 160 11.29 4.63 10.34
C SER A 160 11.83 3.49 11.20
N ASP A 161 12.74 2.67 10.66
CA ASP A 161 13.48 1.68 11.46
C ASP A 161 14.56 2.35 12.31
N ASN A 162 15.10 3.46 11.79
CA ASN A 162 16.26 4.14 12.36
C ASN A 162 15.85 5.18 13.43
N SER A 163 14.56 5.47 13.57
CA SER A 163 14.06 6.43 14.55
C SER A 163 12.62 6.14 14.95
N ASN A 164 12.20 6.69 16.10
CA ASN A 164 10.79 6.62 16.53
C ASN A 164 9.85 7.57 15.74
N ARG A 165 10.28 8.06 14.57
CA ARG A 165 9.48 8.95 13.73
C ARG A 165 8.52 8.14 12.88
N ARG A 166 7.40 8.78 12.57
CA ARG A 166 6.43 8.30 11.59
C ARG A 166 5.99 9.42 10.67
N ILE A 167 5.60 9.06 9.47
CA ILE A 167 4.91 9.93 8.54
C ILE A 167 3.52 9.37 8.25
N ILE A 168 2.60 10.24 7.83
CA ILE A 168 1.27 9.82 7.42
C ILE A 168 1.09 10.12 5.94
N LEU A 169 0.84 9.07 5.15
CA LEU A 169 0.33 9.21 3.79
C LEU A 169 -1.19 9.37 3.86
N LYS A 170 -1.69 10.54 3.45
CA LYS A 170 -3.09 10.91 3.65
C LYS A 170 -4.03 10.18 2.69
N LYS A 171 -5.25 9.92 3.16
CA LYS A 171 -6.38 9.47 2.32
C LYS A 171 -6.47 10.31 1.05
N GLY A 172 -6.69 9.64 -0.08
CA GLY A 172 -6.77 10.27 -1.40
C GLY A 172 -5.42 10.44 -2.09
N SER A 173 -4.31 10.11 -1.43
CA SER A 173 -3.01 10.01 -2.11
C SER A 173 -3.05 8.90 -3.16
N VAL A 174 -2.45 9.17 -4.32
CA VAL A 174 -2.44 8.26 -5.47
C VAL A 174 -1.03 8.15 -6.06
N LEU A 175 -0.61 6.91 -6.33
CA LEU A 175 0.53 6.58 -7.18
C LEU A 175 0.04 5.83 -8.41
N THR A 176 0.66 6.10 -9.55
CA THR A 176 0.39 5.35 -10.78
C THR A 176 1.70 5.01 -11.47
N PHE A 177 1.86 3.73 -11.79
CA PHE A 177 3.01 3.15 -12.44
C PHE A 177 2.58 2.58 -13.79
N ASN A 178 3.16 3.07 -14.88
CA ASN A 178 2.88 2.63 -16.24
C ASN A 178 4.10 1.90 -16.80
N VAL A 179 4.14 0.58 -16.61
CA VAL A 179 5.25 -0.29 -17.01
C VAL A 179 5.11 -0.60 -18.51
N LYS A 180 6.21 -0.43 -19.25
CA LYS A 180 6.28 -0.68 -20.69
C LYS A 180 7.00 -2.00 -20.97
N LYS A 181 6.31 -2.93 -21.63
CA LYS A 181 6.82 -4.24 -22.05
C LYS A 181 7.02 -4.26 -23.57
#